data_AF-A0A1L3ITQ5-F1
#
_entry.id   AF-A0A1L3ITQ5-F1
#
_cell.length_a   1.000
_cell.length_b   1.000
_cell.length_c   1.000
_cell.angle_alpha   90.00
_cell.angle_beta   90.00
_cell.angle_gamma   90.00
#
_symmetry.space_group_name_H-M   'P 1'
#
loop_
_entity.id
_entity.type
_entity.pdbx_description
1 polymer ?
#
loop_
_entity_poly.entity_id
_entity_poly.type
_entity_poly.pdbx_seq_one_letter_code
_entity_poly.pdbx_strand_id
1 'polypeptide(L)'
;YLQRCVENNQDFNVQMAVKASIITNGLKYSLATGNWGDQKKAASAKAGVSQVLNRYTYASTLSHLRRTNTPVGRDGKLAKPRQLHNSHWGLVCPAETPEGQACGLVKNLSLMCYVSVGSDASPIIDFMSQRNMQLLEEYDQNQNPEATKVFVNGVWVGVHSHAQQLVSVVQELRRNGTLSYEMSLIRDIRDREFKIFTDAGRVMRPLFVVENDPRKPNRNQLIFDREISNKLVKEQ
;
A
#
# COMPACT_ATOMS: atom_id res chain seq x y z
N TYR A 1 -15.45 8.31 -35.75
CA TYR A 1 -15.20 9.61 -36.38
C TYR A 1 -14.12 9.46 -37.43
N LEU A 2 -12.91 9.03 -37.06
CA LEU A 2 -11.84 8.68 -38.02
C LEU A 2 -12.33 7.75 -39.15
N GLN A 3 -13.00 6.65 -38.82
CA GLN A 3 -13.57 5.74 -39.81
C GLN A 3 -14.50 6.45 -40.81
N ARG A 4 -15.35 7.38 -40.35
CA ARG A 4 -16.25 8.15 -41.22
C ARG A 4 -15.50 9.17 -42.09
N CYS A 5 -14.42 9.77 -41.59
CA CYS A 5 -13.58 10.67 -42.38
C CYS A 5 -12.89 9.90 -43.51
N VAL A 6 -12.40 8.69 -43.23
CA VAL A 6 -11.79 7.79 -44.23
C VAL A 6 -12.82 7.32 -45.26
N GLU A 7 -14.00 6.87 -44.82
CA GLU A 7 -15.09 6.42 -45.71
C GLU A 7 -15.61 7.56 -46.63
N ASN A 8 -15.56 8.81 -46.16
CA ASN A 8 -16.07 9.97 -46.89
C ASN A 8 -14.97 10.80 -47.59
N ASN A 9 -13.71 10.35 -47.62
CA ASN A 9 -12.57 11.10 -48.17
C ASN A 9 -12.46 12.55 -47.63
N GLN A 10 -12.71 12.73 -46.32
CA GLN A 10 -12.63 14.01 -45.63
C GLN A 10 -11.37 14.11 -44.77
N ASP A 11 -10.81 15.31 -44.66
CA ASP A 11 -9.68 15.58 -43.79
C ASP A 11 -10.02 15.33 -42.32
N PHE A 12 -9.12 14.65 -41.62
CA PHE A 12 -9.29 14.31 -40.22
C PHE A 12 -8.90 15.48 -39.31
N ASN A 13 -9.86 16.00 -38.55
CA ASN A 13 -9.60 17.01 -37.52
C ASN A 13 -9.54 16.39 -36.12
N VAL A 14 -8.36 16.40 -35.50
CA VAL A 14 -8.12 15.86 -34.15
C VAL A 14 -9.02 16.51 -33.09
N GLN A 15 -9.25 17.82 -33.18
CA GLN A 15 -10.08 18.55 -32.20
C GLN A 15 -11.55 18.10 -32.26
N MET A 16 -12.05 17.77 -33.44
CA MET A 16 -13.40 17.22 -33.62
C MET A 16 -13.51 15.75 -33.19
N ALA A 17 -12.39 15.03 -33.17
CA ALA A 17 -12.32 13.63 -32.75
C ALA A 17 -12.37 13.48 -31.21
N VAL A 18 -11.73 14.38 -30.48
CA VAL A 18 -11.63 14.32 -29.01
C VAL A 18 -12.87 14.93 -28.36
N LYS A 19 -13.71 14.09 -27.76
CA LYS A 19 -14.91 14.53 -27.05
C LYS A 19 -14.65 14.64 -25.55
N ALA A 20 -14.43 15.86 -25.07
CA ALA A 20 -14.26 16.14 -23.63
C ALA A 20 -15.43 15.63 -22.76
N SER A 21 -16.65 15.62 -23.31
CA SER A 21 -17.85 15.16 -22.62
C SER A 21 -17.79 13.68 -22.20
N ILE A 22 -16.97 12.85 -22.83
CA ILE A 22 -16.80 11.44 -22.47
C ILE A 22 -16.23 11.33 -21.05
N ILE A 23 -15.17 12.08 -20.75
CA ILE A 23 -14.52 12.06 -19.43
C ILE A 23 -15.42 12.72 -18.39
N THR A 24 -15.93 13.91 -18.68
CA THR A 24 -16.77 14.67 -17.75
C THR A 24 -18.01 13.90 -17.33
N ASN A 25 -18.78 13.37 -18.29
CA ASN A 25 -19.99 12.62 -17.99
C ASN A 25 -19.69 11.26 -17.38
N GLY A 26 -18.59 10.60 -17.80
CA GLY A 26 -18.14 9.34 -17.23
C GLY A 26 -17.80 9.48 -15.74
N LEU A 27 -16.96 10.45 -15.37
CA LEU A 27 -16.59 10.69 -13.97
C LEU A 27 -17.79 11.11 -13.12
N LYS A 28 -18.62 12.03 -13.62
CA LYS A 28 -19.83 12.47 -12.91
C LYS A 28 -20.77 11.29 -12.62
N TYR A 29 -20.99 10.42 -13.60
CA TYR A 29 -21.83 9.24 -13.43
C TYR A 29 -21.25 8.25 -12.42
N SER A 30 -19.98 7.85 -12.57
CA SER A 30 -19.36 6.83 -11.71
C SER A 30 -19.29 7.28 -10.25
N LEU A 31 -19.00 8.55 -10.00
CA LEU A 31 -18.96 9.13 -8.65
C LEU A 31 -20.35 9.30 -8.05
N ALA A 32 -21.35 9.70 -8.85
CA ALA A 32 -22.71 9.90 -8.35
C ALA A 32 -23.44 8.59 -8.07
N THR A 33 -23.25 7.56 -8.90
CA THR A 33 -23.94 6.27 -8.79
C THR A 33 -23.16 5.23 -8.00
N GLY A 34 -21.85 5.40 -7.86
CA GLY A 34 -20.96 4.41 -7.26
C GLY A 34 -20.71 3.18 -8.14
N ASN A 35 -21.15 3.20 -9.40
CA ASN A 35 -20.94 2.14 -10.38
C ASN A 35 -19.71 2.46 -11.23
N TRP A 36 -18.65 1.66 -11.06
CA TRP A 36 -17.42 1.80 -11.84
C TRP A 36 -17.41 0.78 -12.97
N GLY A 37 -17.69 1.24 -14.20
CA GLY A 37 -17.74 0.40 -15.39
C GLY A 37 -18.48 1.07 -16.55
N ASP A 38 -18.63 0.35 -17.66
CA ASP A 38 -19.41 0.83 -18.82
C ASP A 38 -20.90 0.89 -18.46
N GLN A 39 -21.52 2.06 -18.66
CA GLN A 39 -22.94 2.31 -18.43
C GLN A 39 -23.83 1.34 -19.22
N LYS A 40 -23.38 0.90 -20.39
CA LYS A 40 -24.13 -0.02 -21.26
C LYS A 40 -24.04 -1.48 -20.80
N LYS A 41 -23.09 -1.81 -19.90
CA LYS A 41 -22.86 -3.16 -19.37
C LYS A 41 -22.86 -3.13 -17.84
N ALA A 42 -23.99 -2.71 -17.27
CA ALA A 42 -24.16 -2.54 -15.83
C ALA A 42 -23.87 -3.81 -15.00
N ALA A 43 -24.08 -5.01 -15.57
CA ALA A 43 -23.83 -6.28 -14.87
C ALA A 43 -22.35 -6.54 -14.54
N SER A 44 -21.40 -5.90 -15.24
CA SER A 44 -19.97 -6.01 -14.96
C SER A 44 -19.40 -4.85 -14.13
N ALA A 45 -20.24 -3.88 -13.74
CA ALA A 45 -19.77 -2.71 -13.02
C ALA A 45 -19.53 -3.04 -11.53
N LYS A 46 -18.42 -2.54 -10.98
CA LYS A 46 -18.14 -2.64 -9.55
C LYS A 46 -18.98 -1.60 -8.81
N ALA A 47 -20.05 -2.05 -8.18
CA ALA A 47 -20.97 -1.21 -7.43
C ALA A 47 -20.44 -0.88 -6.03
N GLY A 48 -20.87 0.27 -5.49
CA GLY A 48 -20.68 0.64 -4.09
C GLY A 48 -19.31 1.21 -3.73
N VAL A 49 -18.51 1.61 -4.72
CA VAL A 49 -17.22 2.29 -4.51
C VAL A 49 -17.41 3.73 -4.03
N SER A 50 -18.41 4.43 -4.56
CA SER A 50 -18.86 5.74 -4.05
C SER A 50 -20.18 5.58 -3.31
N GLN A 51 -20.35 6.33 -2.22
CA GLN A 51 -21.53 6.31 -1.36
C GLN A 51 -21.82 7.72 -0.84
N VAL A 52 -23.09 8.02 -0.56
CA VAL A 52 -23.48 9.28 0.05
C VAL A 52 -22.94 9.35 1.49
N LEU A 53 -22.30 10.46 1.83
CA LEU A 53 -21.71 10.67 3.16
C LEU A 53 -22.79 10.64 4.25
N ASN A 54 -22.61 9.78 5.25
CA ASN A 54 -23.47 9.74 6.43
C ASN A 54 -23.19 10.93 7.36
N ARG A 55 -24.18 11.79 7.58
CA ARG A 55 -24.10 13.01 8.39
C ARG A 55 -25.04 13.03 9.61
N TYR A 56 -25.42 11.87 10.16
CA TYR A 56 -26.28 11.84 11.35
C TYR A 56 -25.61 12.46 12.58
N THR A 57 -24.32 12.20 12.79
CA THR A 57 -23.51 12.82 13.84
C THR A 57 -22.10 13.13 13.34
N TYR A 58 -21.35 13.92 14.10
CA TYR A 58 -19.94 14.17 13.80
C TYR A 58 -19.13 12.85 13.76
N ALA A 59 -19.33 11.99 14.76
CA ALA A 59 -18.67 10.70 14.84
C ALA A 59 -19.05 9.77 13.67
N SER A 60 -20.32 9.75 13.25
CA SER A 60 -20.75 8.91 12.11
C SER A 60 -20.07 9.34 10.81
N THR A 61 -19.83 10.65 10.64
CA THR A 61 -19.15 11.20 9.47
C THR A 61 -17.70 10.71 9.42
N LEU A 62 -16.96 10.79 10.53
CA LEU A 62 -15.59 10.31 10.62
C LEU A 62 -15.47 8.80 10.42
N SER A 63 -16.34 8.01 11.06
CA SER A 63 -16.41 6.56 10.87
C SER A 63 -16.63 6.22 9.39
N HIS A 64 -17.54 6.92 8.72
CA HIS A 64 -17.86 6.63 7.33
C HIS A 64 -16.67 6.83 6.38
N LEU A 65 -15.83 7.84 6.63
CA LEU A 65 -14.62 8.11 5.84
C LEU A 65 -13.53 7.04 6.02
N ARG A 66 -13.54 6.28 7.13
CA ARG A 66 -12.54 5.27 7.45
C ARG A 66 -12.99 3.84 7.16
N ARG A 67 -14.14 3.71 6.51
CA ARG A 67 -14.74 2.44 6.15
C ARG A 67 -14.01 1.81 4.97
N THR A 68 -13.78 0.52 5.07
CA THR A 68 -13.25 -0.35 4.01
C THR A 68 -14.24 -1.48 3.75
N ASN A 69 -14.38 -1.85 2.48
CA ASN A 69 -15.34 -2.87 2.04
C ASN A 69 -14.60 -4.00 1.32
N THR A 70 -14.82 -5.23 1.78
CA THR A 70 -14.28 -6.43 1.13
C THR A 70 -15.14 -6.74 -0.11
N PRO A 71 -14.55 -6.90 -1.32
CA PRO A 71 -15.30 -7.12 -2.56
C PRO A 71 -15.79 -8.57 -2.68
N VAL A 72 -16.59 -9.01 -1.71
CA VAL A 72 -17.17 -10.35 -1.65
C VAL A 72 -18.69 -10.22 -1.69
N GLY A 73 -19.33 -11.10 -2.46
CA GLY A 73 -20.79 -11.19 -2.52
C GLY A 73 -21.37 -11.34 -1.11
N ARG A 74 -22.47 -10.65 -0.85
CA ARG A 74 -23.17 -10.75 0.45
C ARG A 74 -23.97 -12.06 0.56
N ASP A 75 -24.07 -12.79 -0.54
CA ASP A 75 -24.73 -14.08 -0.66
C ASP A 75 -23.78 -15.18 -0.18
N GLY A 76 -23.75 -15.39 1.13
CA GLY A 76 -22.96 -16.45 1.73
C GLY A 76 -22.75 -16.29 3.23
N LYS A 77 -23.14 -17.31 4.00
CA LYS A 77 -22.84 -17.47 5.44
C LYS A 77 -21.45 -18.08 5.68
N LEU A 78 -20.47 -17.78 4.82
CA LEU A 78 -19.12 -18.28 5.00
C LEU A 78 -18.43 -17.54 6.15
N ALA A 79 -17.85 -18.30 7.07
CA ALA A 79 -17.16 -17.73 8.23
C ALA A 79 -15.86 -17.00 7.84
N LYS A 80 -15.11 -17.51 6.86
CA LYS A 80 -13.97 -16.80 6.26
C LYS A 80 -14.49 -16.13 4.98
N PRO A 81 -14.29 -14.81 4.77
CA PRO A 81 -13.31 -13.91 5.38
C PRO A 81 -13.84 -13.02 6.54
N ARG A 82 -15.02 -13.35 7.11
CA ARG A 82 -15.72 -12.50 8.09
C ARG A 82 -15.10 -12.53 9.48
N GLN A 83 -14.53 -13.67 9.88
CA GLN A 83 -13.90 -13.83 11.19
C GLN A 83 -12.76 -12.83 11.40
N LEU A 84 -12.68 -12.30 12.63
CA LEU A 84 -11.55 -11.48 13.05
C LEU A 84 -10.27 -12.33 13.01
N HIS A 85 -9.26 -11.84 12.30
CA HIS A 85 -7.95 -12.47 12.20
C HIS A 85 -6.91 -11.70 13.00
N ASN A 86 -5.91 -12.39 13.53
CA ASN A 86 -4.86 -11.78 14.37
C ASN A 86 -4.08 -10.69 13.63
N SER A 87 -3.94 -10.79 12.30
CA SER A 87 -3.31 -9.75 11.49
C SER A 87 -4.07 -8.42 11.47
N HIS A 88 -5.34 -8.38 11.88
CA HIS A 88 -6.08 -7.13 12.01
C HIS A 88 -5.64 -6.30 13.22
N TRP A 89 -4.96 -6.91 14.20
CA TRP A 89 -4.65 -6.27 15.48
C TRP A 89 -4.00 -4.92 15.26
N GLY A 90 -4.70 -3.89 15.72
CA GLY A 90 -4.35 -2.48 15.64
C GLY A 90 -4.48 -1.82 14.26
N LEU A 91 -4.76 -2.54 13.16
CA LEU A 91 -4.95 -1.93 11.83
C LEU A 91 -6.41 -1.54 11.63
N VAL A 92 -7.30 -2.40 12.14
CA VAL A 92 -8.75 -2.31 12.00
C VAL A 92 -9.38 -2.37 13.39
N CYS A 93 -10.48 -1.66 13.57
CA CYS A 93 -11.29 -1.77 14.79
C CYS A 93 -11.92 -3.17 14.90
N PRO A 94 -11.70 -3.93 15.99
CA PRO A 94 -12.20 -5.29 16.11
C PRO A 94 -13.72 -5.37 16.30
N ALA A 95 -14.34 -4.30 16.80
CA ALA A 95 -15.77 -4.28 17.15
C ALA A 95 -16.64 -3.56 16.12
N GLU A 96 -16.10 -2.57 15.40
CA GLU A 96 -16.90 -1.69 14.54
C GLU A 96 -17.16 -2.32 13.16
N THR A 97 -18.14 -3.20 13.11
CA THR A 97 -18.67 -3.83 11.89
C THR A 97 -20.20 -3.86 11.95
N PRO A 98 -20.92 -3.67 10.83
CA PRO A 98 -22.38 -3.75 10.83
C PRO A 98 -22.85 -5.18 11.15
N GLU A 99 -24.04 -5.28 11.73
CA GLU A 99 -24.70 -6.56 11.95
C GLU A 99 -25.20 -7.21 10.64
N GLY A 100 -25.48 -8.52 10.69
CA GLY A 100 -26.08 -9.26 9.58
C GLY A 100 -25.11 -9.55 8.42
N GLN A 101 -25.59 -9.40 7.18
CA GLN A 101 -24.89 -9.89 5.97
C GLN A 101 -23.58 -9.16 5.65
N ALA A 102 -23.34 -7.99 6.25
CA ALA A 102 -22.11 -7.22 6.07
C ALA A 102 -21.09 -7.42 7.20
N CYS A 103 -21.45 -8.19 8.24
CA CYS A 103 -20.58 -8.46 9.39
C CYS A 103 -19.26 -9.08 8.93
N GLY A 104 -18.16 -8.46 9.35
CA GLY A 104 -16.79 -8.84 9.01
C GLY A 104 -16.33 -8.49 7.60
N LEU A 105 -17.22 -8.05 6.70
CA LEU A 105 -16.88 -7.60 5.35
C LEU A 105 -16.61 -6.09 5.29
N VAL A 106 -17.37 -5.34 6.10
CA VAL A 106 -17.18 -3.91 6.29
C VAL A 106 -16.36 -3.71 7.57
N LYS A 107 -15.23 -3.01 7.43
CA LYS A 107 -14.22 -2.83 8.47
C LYS A 107 -13.84 -1.35 8.56
N ASN A 108 -13.53 -0.87 9.75
CA ASN A 108 -13.09 0.51 9.95
C ASN A 108 -11.62 0.56 10.37
N LEU A 109 -10.84 1.45 9.76
CA LEU A 109 -9.43 1.63 10.10
C LEU A 109 -9.27 2.09 11.56
N SER A 110 -8.25 1.62 12.26
CA SER A 110 -7.94 2.04 13.63
C SER A 110 -7.38 3.47 13.68
N LEU A 111 -7.48 4.20 14.78
CA LEU A 111 -7.09 5.62 14.87
C LEU A 111 -5.71 5.94 14.27
N MET A 112 -4.69 5.12 14.57
CA MET A 112 -3.32 5.32 14.09
C MET A 112 -3.01 4.60 12.77
N CYS A 113 -3.99 3.95 12.15
CA CYS A 113 -3.78 3.29 10.87
C CYS A 113 -3.54 4.31 9.76
N TYR A 114 -2.47 4.09 9.02
CA TYR A 114 -2.08 4.86 7.84
C TYR A 114 -2.04 3.94 6.61
N VAL A 115 -2.47 4.43 5.45
CA VAL A 115 -2.50 3.67 4.20
C VAL A 115 -1.41 4.21 3.28
N SER A 116 -0.50 3.36 2.82
CA SER A 116 0.61 3.80 1.98
C SER A 116 0.13 4.39 0.66
N VAL A 117 0.71 5.52 0.25
CA VAL A 117 0.49 6.11 -1.07
C VAL A 117 1.39 5.52 -2.14
N GLY A 118 2.49 4.91 -1.72
CA GLY A 118 3.47 4.27 -2.59
C GLY A 118 4.64 5.19 -2.92
N SER A 119 5.78 4.59 -3.22
CA SER A 119 6.99 5.29 -3.63
C SER A 119 7.73 4.54 -4.72
N ASP A 120 8.53 5.27 -5.50
CA ASP A 120 9.41 4.67 -6.50
C ASP A 120 10.42 3.72 -5.82
N ALA A 121 10.63 2.57 -6.46
CA ALA A 121 11.53 1.52 -6.00
C ALA A 121 12.93 1.61 -6.62
N SER A 122 13.09 2.38 -7.71
CA SER A 122 14.36 2.49 -8.43
C SER A 122 15.53 2.93 -7.52
N PRO A 123 15.38 3.96 -6.64
CA PRO A 123 16.49 4.43 -5.82
C PRO A 123 17.04 3.39 -4.83
N ILE A 124 16.17 2.51 -4.31
CA ILE A 124 16.62 1.48 -3.37
C ILE A 124 17.33 0.33 -4.11
N ILE A 125 16.92 0.02 -5.34
CA ILE A 125 17.61 -0.98 -6.17
C ILE A 125 19.02 -0.52 -6.48
N ASP A 126 19.18 0.72 -6.97
CA ASP A 126 20.49 1.29 -7.28
C ASP A 126 21.40 1.35 -6.05
N PHE A 127 20.85 1.77 -4.91
CA PHE A 127 21.58 1.79 -3.65
C PHE A 127 22.07 0.41 -3.23
N MET A 128 21.24 -0.63 -3.37
CA MET A 128 21.65 -2.00 -3.00
C MET A 128 22.72 -2.54 -3.95
N SER A 129 22.61 -2.27 -5.25
CA SER A 129 23.64 -2.64 -6.24
C SER A 129 25.01 -2.01 -5.90
N GLN A 130 25.03 -0.74 -5.48
CA GLN A 130 26.24 -0.06 -5.00
C GLN A 130 26.80 -0.64 -3.69
N ARG A 131 26.00 -1.41 -2.94
CA ARG A 131 26.37 -2.04 -1.67
C ARG A 131 26.65 -3.54 -1.82
N ASN A 132 27.19 -3.95 -2.97
CA ASN A 132 27.59 -5.32 -3.26
C ASN A 132 26.42 -6.32 -3.28
N MET A 133 25.21 -5.85 -3.60
CA MET A 133 24.17 -6.76 -4.07
C MET A 133 24.52 -7.20 -5.49
N GLN A 134 24.61 -8.51 -5.70
CA GLN A 134 24.82 -9.09 -7.02
C GLN A 134 23.47 -9.14 -7.74
N LEU A 135 23.42 -8.63 -8.97
CA LEU A 135 22.21 -8.70 -9.78
C LEU A 135 21.87 -10.16 -10.10
N LEU A 136 20.57 -10.44 -10.27
CA LEU A 136 20.11 -11.79 -10.55
C LEU A 136 20.74 -12.37 -11.82
N GLU A 137 20.98 -11.54 -12.84
CA GLU A 137 21.58 -11.94 -14.11
C GLU A 137 23.03 -12.43 -13.96
N GLU A 138 23.73 -11.93 -12.96
CA GLU A 138 25.13 -12.27 -12.67
C GLU A 138 25.25 -13.39 -11.65
N TYR A 139 24.15 -13.82 -11.04
CA TYR A 139 24.15 -14.77 -9.92
C TYR A 139 24.37 -16.21 -10.38
N ASP A 140 25.43 -16.83 -9.88
CA ASP A 140 25.67 -18.26 -10.00
C ASP A 140 25.42 -18.98 -8.66
N GLN A 141 24.39 -19.81 -8.63
CA GLN A 141 24.00 -20.57 -7.44
C GLN A 141 25.08 -21.55 -6.99
N ASN A 142 25.90 -22.09 -7.91
CA ASN A 142 26.95 -23.03 -7.54
C ASN A 142 28.09 -22.35 -6.78
N GLN A 143 28.34 -21.07 -7.07
CA GLN A 143 29.40 -20.29 -6.41
C GLN A 143 28.94 -19.76 -5.05
N ASN A 144 27.66 -19.42 -4.89
CA ASN A 144 27.16 -18.81 -3.66
C ASN A 144 25.77 -19.35 -3.27
N PRO A 145 25.70 -20.58 -2.76
CA PRO A 145 24.43 -21.25 -2.41
C PRO A 145 23.77 -20.68 -1.15
N GLU A 146 24.53 -19.99 -0.30
CA GLU A 146 24.08 -19.40 0.96
C GLU A 146 23.66 -17.93 0.83
N ALA A 147 23.67 -17.38 -0.39
CA ALA A 147 23.29 -16.01 -0.64
C ALA A 147 21.81 -15.76 -0.28
N THR A 148 21.53 -14.63 0.36
CA THR A 148 20.16 -14.22 0.64
C THR A 148 19.56 -13.54 -0.58
N LYS A 149 18.35 -13.97 -0.98
CA LYS A 149 17.62 -13.40 -2.13
C LYS A 149 17.01 -12.06 -1.75
N VAL A 150 17.09 -11.09 -2.64
CA VAL A 150 16.51 -9.75 -2.46
C VAL A 150 15.33 -9.57 -3.40
N PHE A 151 14.15 -9.34 -2.82
CA PHE A 151 12.91 -9.09 -3.55
C PHE A 151 12.45 -7.65 -3.35
N VAL A 152 12.04 -7.00 -4.43
CA VAL A 152 11.43 -5.66 -4.41
C VAL A 152 10.08 -5.72 -5.10
N ASN A 153 9.00 -5.44 -4.37
CA ASN A 153 7.61 -5.56 -4.85
C ASN A 153 7.31 -6.93 -5.50
N GLY A 154 7.89 -7.99 -4.94
CA GLY A 154 7.75 -9.37 -5.43
C GLY A 154 8.68 -9.76 -6.59
N VAL A 155 9.43 -8.83 -7.17
CA VAL A 155 10.43 -9.11 -8.20
C VAL A 155 11.74 -9.51 -7.54
N TRP A 156 12.32 -10.64 -7.94
CA TRP A 156 13.66 -11.04 -7.50
C TRP A 156 14.70 -10.21 -8.26
N VAL A 157 15.36 -9.29 -7.56
CA VAL A 157 16.30 -8.34 -8.18
C VAL A 157 17.73 -8.86 -8.13
N GLY A 158 18.10 -9.56 -7.05
CA GLY A 158 19.46 -10.02 -6.86
C GLY A 158 19.66 -10.83 -5.60
N VAL A 159 20.92 -11.03 -5.24
CA VAL A 159 21.32 -11.73 -4.03
C VAL A 159 22.39 -10.94 -3.26
N HIS A 160 22.52 -11.22 -1.97
CA HIS A 160 23.54 -10.61 -1.14
C HIS A 160 24.08 -11.60 -0.11
N SER A 161 25.40 -11.75 -0.03
CA SER A 161 26.08 -12.70 0.89
C SER A 161 25.96 -12.28 2.35
N HIS A 162 26.00 -10.97 2.64
CA HIS A 162 25.98 -10.41 4.00
C HIS A 162 24.68 -9.67 4.32
N ALA A 163 23.52 -10.32 4.14
CA ALA A 163 22.22 -9.64 4.23
C ALA A 163 21.94 -8.95 5.56
N GLN A 164 22.50 -9.42 6.69
CA GLN A 164 22.37 -8.73 7.98
C GLN A 164 22.87 -7.28 7.92
N GLN A 165 24.02 -7.05 7.26
CA GLN A 165 24.60 -5.72 7.15
C GLN A 165 23.73 -4.85 6.24
N LEU A 166 23.32 -5.38 5.08
CA LEU A 166 22.46 -4.67 4.14
C LEU A 166 21.14 -4.24 4.80
N VAL A 167 20.49 -5.16 5.52
CA VAL A 167 19.23 -4.87 6.21
C VAL A 167 19.39 -3.79 7.27
N SER A 168 20.45 -3.83 8.08
CA SER A 168 20.72 -2.79 9.08
C SER A 168 20.89 -1.41 8.44
N VAL A 169 21.66 -1.33 7.34
CA VAL A 169 21.89 -0.08 6.62
C VAL A 169 20.59 0.47 6.01
N VAL A 170 19.81 -0.38 5.32
CA VAL A 170 18.53 0.04 4.70
C VAL A 170 17.51 0.46 5.78
N GLN A 171 17.47 -0.22 6.92
CA GLN A 171 16.63 0.18 8.05
C GLN A 171 17.03 1.55 8.62
N GLU A 172 18.32 1.85 8.71
CA GLU A 172 18.82 3.14 9.17
C GLU A 172 18.47 4.27 8.20
N LEU A 173 18.62 4.04 6.90
CA LEU A 173 18.20 4.98 5.86
C LEU A 173 16.69 5.25 5.86
N ARG A 174 15.87 4.27 6.27
CA ARG A 174 14.44 4.51 6.50
C ARG A 174 14.19 5.36 7.75
N ARG A 175 14.96 5.14 8.82
CA ARG A 175 14.80 5.84 10.10
C ARG A 175 15.27 7.31 10.04
N ASN A 176 16.30 7.61 9.27
CA ASN A 176 16.81 8.97 9.09
C ASN A 176 16.04 9.78 8.03
N GLY A 177 15.06 9.16 7.34
CA GLY A 177 14.22 9.81 6.33
C GLY A 177 14.82 9.89 4.93
N THR A 178 15.98 9.26 4.67
CA THR A 178 16.55 9.19 3.31
C THR A 178 15.70 8.31 2.40
N LEU A 179 15.20 7.20 2.94
CA LEU A 179 14.19 6.36 2.29
C LEU A 179 12.81 6.68 2.85
N SER A 180 11.78 6.49 2.02
CA SER A 180 10.38 6.66 2.43
C SER A 180 10.07 5.79 3.67
N TYR A 181 9.50 6.42 4.70
CA TYR A 181 9.03 5.72 5.90
C TYR A 181 7.95 4.67 5.58
N GLU A 182 7.28 4.82 4.43
CA GLU A 182 6.30 3.85 3.96
C GLU A 182 6.91 2.53 3.52
N MET A 183 8.23 2.46 3.28
CA MET A 183 8.87 1.25 2.78
C MET A 183 8.83 0.12 3.83
N SER A 184 8.24 -1.02 3.48
CA SER A 184 8.25 -2.20 4.33
C SER A 184 9.49 -3.02 4.07
N LEU A 185 10.18 -3.42 5.14
CA LEU A 185 11.42 -4.17 5.10
C LEU A 185 11.24 -5.44 5.92
N ILE A 186 11.32 -6.61 5.28
CA ILE A 186 11.09 -7.91 5.91
C ILE A 186 12.28 -8.80 5.62
N ARG A 187 12.96 -9.27 6.66
CA ARG A 187 14.01 -10.28 6.52
C ARG A 187 13.50 -11.61 7.03
N ASP A 188 13.32 -12.55 6.12
CA ASP A 188 13.05 -13.95 6.43
C ASP A 188 14.37 -14.72 6.50
N ILE A 189 14.75 -15.11 7.72
CA ILE A 189 16.02 -15.80 7.97
C ILE A 189 15.95 -17.26 7.51
N ARG A 190 14.79 -17.90 7.67
CA ARG A 190 14.61 -19.33 7.35
C ARG A 190 14.66 -19.54 5.85
N ASP A 191 13.93 -18.70 5.11
CA ASP A 191 13.83 -18.84 3.66
C ASP A 191 14.96 -18.09 2.93
N ARG A 192 15.83 -17.40 3.69
CA ARG A 192 16.96 -16.56 3.22
C ARG A 192 16.49 -15.52 2.21
N GLU A 193 15.50 -14.73 2.60
CA GLU A 193 14.90 -13.70 1.76
C GLU A 193 14.88 -12.35 2.46
N PHE A 194 15.21 -11.30 1.71
CA PHE A 194 14.99 -9.92 2.10
C PHE A 194 13.95 -9.31 1.16
N LYS A 195 12.76 -9.03 1.67
CA LYS A 195 11.61 -8.53 0.93
C LYS A 195 11.39 -7.06 1.25
N ILE A 196 11.37 -6.24 0.20
CA ILE A 196 11.12 -4.81 0.25
C ILE A 196 9.81 -4.54 -0.48
N PHE A 197 8.92 -3.77 0.13
CA PHE A 197 7.68 -3.33 -0.48
C PHE A 197 7.58 -1.81 -0.44
N THR A 198 7.40 -1.19 -1.61
CA THR A 198 7.14 0.24 -1.80
C THR A 198 5.75 0.51 -2.37
N ASP A 199 4.97 -0.53 -2.65
CA ASP A 199 3.63 -0.41 -3.25
C ASP A 199 2.64 0.41 -2.40
N ALA A 200 1.65 0.98 -3.07
CA ALA A 200 0.52 1.67 -2.44
C ALA A 200 -0.49 0.67 -1.83
N GLY A 201 -1.32 1.16 -0.91
CA GLY A 201 -2.44 0.38 -0.34
C GLY A 201 -2.07 -0.52 0.85
N ARG A 202 -0.83 -0.48 1.34
CA ARG A 202 -0.41 -1.19 2.55
C ARG A 202 -0.93 -0.45 3.78
N VAL A 203 -1.51 -1.19 4.71
CA VAL A 203 -1.99 -0.65 5.99
C VAL A 203 -0.89 -0.73 7.04
N MET A 204 -0.55 0.41 7.64
CA MET A 204 0.60 0.58 8.51
C MET A 204 0.18 1.17 9.85
N ARG A 205 1.03 0.98 10.87
CA ARG A 205 0.88 1.58 12.19
C ARG A 205 2.21 2.19 12.63
N PRO A 206 2.21 3.38 13.24
CA PRO A 206 3.37 3.88 13.96
C PRO A 206 3.59 3.06 15.23
N LEU A 207 4.86 2.81 15.58
CA LEU A 207 5.29 2.15 16.81
C LEU A 207 6.55 2.84 17.33
N PHE A 208 6.75 2.78 18.64
CA PHE A 208 8.02 3.16 19.22
C PHE A 208 9.08 2.09 18.93
N VAL A 209 10.30 2.55 18.64
CA VAL A 209 11.44 1.69 18.36
C VAL A 209 12.34 1.63 19.59
N VAL A 210 12.72 0.42 19.98
CA VAL A 210 13.73 0.15 21.02
C VAL A 210 15.10 0.05 20.35
N GLU A 211 16.11 0.69 20.92
CA GLU A 211 17.49 0.55 20.48
C GLU A 211 18.05 -0.80 20.95
N ASN A 212 18.52 -1.61 20.01
CA ASN A 212 19.01 -2.96 20.29
C ASN A 212 20.51 -3.10 20.03
N ASP A 213 21.16 -2.11 19.41
CA ASP A 213 22.59 -2.15 19.15
C ASP A 213 23.37 -2.15 20.47
N PRO A 214 24.15 -3.21 20.78
CA PRO A 214 24.96 -3.27 21.99
C PRO A 214 26.02 -2.18 22.11
N ARG A 215 26.38 -1.55 20.98
CA ARG A 215 27.42 -0.52 20.91
C ARG A 215 26.89 0.86 21.32
N LYS A 216 25.58 1.04 21.35
CA LYS A 216 24.97 2.33 21.65
C LYS A 216 24.67 2.47 23.14
N PRO A 217 24.86 3.68 23.71
CA PRO A 217 24.69 3.91 25.14
C PRO A 217 23.24 3.75 25.61
N ASN A 218 22.26 3.93 24.72
CA ASN A 218 20.82 3.81 25.00
C ASN A 218 20.25 2.42 24.67
N ARG A 219 21.07 1.37 24.70
CA ARG A 219 20.62 -0.01 24.47
C ARG A 219 19.46 -0.39 25.41
N ASN A 220 18.47 -1.09 24.87
CA ASN A 220 17.22 -1.52 25.53
C ASN A 220 16.33 -0.35 25.97
N GLN A 221 16.60 0.87 25.52
CA GLN A 221 15.76 2.04 25.77
C GLN A 221 15.04 2.46 24.48
N LEU A 222 13.99 3.27 24.63
CA LEU A 222 13.30 3.86 23.49
C LEU A 222 14.22 4.85 22.78
N ILE A 223 14.20 4.81 21.45
CA ILE A 223 14.85 5.85 20.62
C ILE A 223 14.10 7.17 20.76
N PHE A 224 12.80 7.12 21.01
CA PHE A 224 11.99 8.31 21.26
C PHE A 224 12.25 8.88 22.65
N ASP A 225 12.78 10.09 22.72
CA ASP A 225 13.11 10.80 23.95
C ASP A 225 12.33 12.13 24.08
N ARG A 226 12.57 12.84 25.19
CA ARG A 226 11.95 14.16 25.42
C ARG A 226 12.42 15.22 24.43
N GLU A 227 13.63 15.11 23.90
CA GLU A 227 14.15 16.09 22.94
C GLU A 227 13.40 16.00 21.61
N ILE A 228 13.20 14.79 21.11
CA ILE A 228 12.38 14.49 19.93
C ILE A 228 10.94 14.95 20.17
N SER A 229 10.36 14.65 21.33
CA SER A 229 9.01 15.12 21.67
C SER A 229 8.92 16.65 21.63
N ASN A 230 9.87 17.36 22.22
CA ASN A 230 9.88 18.82 22.23
C ASN A 230 10.10 19.41 20.84
N LYS A 231 10.90 18.74 20.00
CA LYS A 231 11.11 19.14 18.60
C LYS A 231 9.81 19.00 17.81
N LEU A 232 9.11 17.87 17.92
CA LEU A 232 7.84 17.64 17.24
C LEU A 232 6.76 18.63 17.66
N VAL A 233 6.71 19.00 18.95
CA VAL A 233 5.77 20.03 19.45
C VAL A 233 6.08 21.41 18.88
N LYS A 234 7.36 21.72 18.58
CA LYS A 234 7.75 22.99 17.94
C LYS A 234 7.48 23.02 16.43
N GLU A 235 7.41 21.85 15.78
CA GLU A 235 7.17 21.72 14.34
C GLU A 235 5.67 21.68 13.98
N GLN A 236 4.78 21.49 14.97
CA GLN A 236 3.32 21.60 14.83
C GLN A 236 2.83 23.04 14.98
#